data_AF-A0A1C5JAX5-F1
#
_entry.id   AF-A0A1C5JAX5-F1
#
_cell.length_a   1.000
_cell.length_b   1.000
_cell.length_c   1.000
_cell.angle_alpha   90.00
_cell.angle_beta   90.00
_cell.angle_gamma   90.00
#
_symmetry.space_group_name_H-M   'P 1'
#
loop_
_entity.id
_entity.type
_entity.pdbx_description
1 polymer ?
#
loop_
_entity_poly.entity_id
_entity_poly.type
_entity_poly.pdbx_seq_one_letter_code
_entity_poly.pdbx_strand_id
1 'polypeptide(L)'
;MAETDSTGSTWRYTWACKQNERRQHTYREAETAWRRRDDELRRLRGLAADLRGSVAAGSGLPLELAPGEVVFRAWPAAQLVEVRHTAVLPAPDLTVEPHPAPLRLRPPDGVRATDAGMAVITNRRLVFVGGSGRRDWAYGRMTGLSHDPAAPVTLVQVLDRKQTGGLLLPATEAADFRFVLTLAFADAIEQRDTVLAQLDELIAEHDQTRPFRPAIATPAQARLTARVPGGRRTVAVAVALTLVVPAVLLESDPPVRPGSEVAAAATPAPAKSSAPKAGPATKPRPKPAPSRSAEPAERRCGAPANPMGYDYCGGERIRRPDHRVCDHFDCVQEFYSGRGYLVLCKDGSVSLTGGRRNACAGHEGVRRTIFT
;
A
#
# COMPACT_ATOMS: atom_id res chain seq x y z
N MET A 1 -10.45 39.58 -40.46
CA MET A 1 -11.21 38.91 -39.39
C MET A 1 -10.35 37.77 -38.88
N ALA A 2 -9.85 37.89 -37.66
CA ALA A 2 -9.01 36.88 -37.03
C ALA A 2 -9.90 35.72 -36.55
N GLU A 3 -9.69 34.53 -37.08
CA GLU A 3 -10.25 33.27 -36.58
C GLU A 3 -9.74 33.07 -35.14
N THR A 4 -10.63 33.20 -34.16
CA THR A 4 -10.28 33.05 -32.75
C THR A 4 -10.03 31.57 -32.44
N ASP A 5 -8.96 31.33 -31.66
CA ASP A 5 -8.46 30.08 -31.08
C ASP A 5 -9.47 29.30 -30.18
N SER A 6 -10.70 29.10 -30.63
CA SER A 6 -11.79 28.47 -29.86
C SER A 6 -11.57 26.96 -29.64
N THR A 7 -10.81 26.31 -30.52
CA THR A 7 -10.49 24.87 -30.38
C THR A 7 -9.48 24.61 -29.26
N GLY A 8 -8.61 25.59 -28.95
CA GLY A 8 -7.55 25.47 -27.94
C GLY A 8 -8.07 25.48 -26.49
N SER A 9 -9.18 26.17 -26.22
CA SER A 9 -9.81 26.26 -24.90
C SER A 9 -10.72 25.05 -24.61
N THR A 10 -11.46 24.58 -25.63
CA THR A 10 -12.43 23.50 -25.49
C THR A 10 -11.76 22.17 -25.10
N TRP A 11 -10.67 21.78 -25.78
CA TRP A 11 -10.00 20.51 -25.47
C TRP A 11 -9.34 20.51 -24.08
N ARG A 12 -8.80 21.65 -23.62
CA ARG A 12 -8.20 21.79 -22.29
C ARG A 12 -9.23 21.66 -21.18
N TYR A 13 -10.42 22.21 -21.39
CA TYR A 13 -11.55 22.05 -20.47
C TYR A 13 -12.01 20.58 -20.43
N THR A 14 -12.17 19.95 -21.59
CA THR A 14 -12.51 18.52 -21.67
C THR A 14 -11.45 17.64 -21.01
N TRP A 15 -10.17 17.96 -21.18
CA TRP A 15 -9.07 17.28 -20.51
C TRP A 15 -9.17 17.42 -18.99
N ALA A 16 -9.38 18.64 -18.48
CA ALA A 16 -9.49 18.89 -17.05
C ALA A 16 -10.69 18.14 -16.44
N CYS A 17 -11.83 18.14 -17.13
CA CYS A 17 -13.02 17.37 -16.74
C CYS A 17 -12.71 15.88 -16.62
N LYS A 18 -12.15 15.27 -17.67
CA LYS A 18 -11.77 13.84 -17.68
C LYS A 18 -10.73 13.48 -16.63
N GLN A 19 -9.73 14.35 -16.40
CA GLN A 19 -8.73 14.12 -15.35
C GLN A 19 -9.36 14.20 -13.95
N ASN A 20 -10.25 15.16 -13.72
CA ASN A 20 -10.96 15.28 -12.44
C ASN A 20 -11.87 14.09 -12.20
N GLU A 21 -12.62 13.64 -13.22
CA GLU A 21 -13.44 12.42 -13.15
C GLU A 21 -12.60 11.20 -12.77
N ARG A 22 -11.47 11.00 -13.45
CA ARG A 22 -10.54 9.90 -13.15
C ARG A 22 -10.00 9.97 -11.72
N ARG A 23 -9.50 11.14 -11.29
CA ARG A 23 -8.98 11.36 -9.94
C ARG A 23 -10.05 11.11 -8.88
N GLN A 24 -11.28 11.59 -9.11
CA GLN A 24 -12.40 11.36 -8.21
C GLN A 24 -12.79 9.89 -8.14
N HIS A 25 -12.81 9.17 -9.27
CA HIS A 25 -13.08 7.74 -9.29
C HIS A 25 -12.07 6.96 -8.45
N THR A 26 -10.77 7.15 -8.71
CA THR A 26 -9.70 6.50 -7.95
C THR A 26 -9.77 6.84 -6.47
N TYR A 27 -10.04 8.11 -6.12
CA TYR A 27 -10.23 8.50 -4.73
C TYR A 27 -11.43 7.80 -4.07
N ARG A 28 -12.58 7.71 -4.74
CA ARG A 28 -13.77 7.03 -4.18
C ARG A 28 -13.52 5.54 -3.97
N GLU A 29 -12.84 4.87 -4.90
CA GLU A 29 -12.46 3.47 -4.76
C GLU A 29 -11.53 3.26 -3.56
N ALA A 30 -10.49 4.09 -3.44
CA ALA A 30 -9.56 4.07 -2.32
C ALA A 30 -10.25 4.37 -0.99
N GLU A 31 -11.11 5.40 -0.94
CA GLU A 31 -11.88 5.76 0.26
C GLU A 31 -12.82 4.64 0.68
N THR A 32 -13.50 3.99 -0.27
CA THR A 32 -14.39 2.86 0.04
C THR A 32 -13.61 1.66 0.58
N ALA A 33 -12.45 1.33 -0.03
CA ALA A 33 -11.59 0.27 0.46
C ALA A 33 -11.04 0.57 1.86
N TRP A 34 -10.59 1.81 2.10
CA TRP A 34 -10.13 2.27 3.39
C TRP A 34 -11.23 2.18 4.46
N ARG A 35 -12.45 2.65 4.17
CA ARG A 35 -13.60 2.57 5.10
C ARG A 35 -13.98 1.13 5.45
N ARG A 36 -14.04 0.22 4.47
CA ARG A 36 -14.33 -1.20 4.75
C ARG A 36 -13.33 -1.80 5.72
N ARG A 37 -12.05 -1.47 5.56
CA ARG A 37 -10.99 -1.96 6.45
C ARG A 37 -11.08 -1.34 7.84
N ASP A 38 -11.38 -0.05 7.89
CA ASP A 38 -11.58 0.73 9.12
C ASP A 38 -12.76 0.17 9.95
N ASP A 39 -13.89 -0.09 9.30
CA ASP A 39 -15.07 -0.71 9.91
C ASP A 39 -14.73 -2.11 10.46
N GLU A 40 -13.98 -2.91 9.71
CA GLU A 40 -13.56 -4.25 10.15
C GLU A 40 -12.63 -4.19 11.38
N LEU A 41 -11.63 -3.30 11.39
CA LEU A 41 -10.75 -3.11 12.53
C LEU A 41 -11.52 -2.69 13.79
N ARG A 42 -12.44 -1.72 13.65
CA ARG A 42 -13.26 -1.27 14.78
C ARG A 42 -14.25 -2.34 15.25
N ARG A 43 -14.80 -3.13 14.33
CA ARG A 43 -15.62 -4.30 14.67
C ARG A 43 -14.82 -5.31 15.49
N LEU A 44 -13.62 -5.69 15.03
CA LEU A 44 -12.75 -6.62 15.75
C LEU A 44 -12.36 -6.07 17.13
N ARG A 45 -12.04 -4.78 17.21
CA ARG A 45 -11.74 -4.13 18.49
C ARG A 45 -12.93 -4.09 19.44
N GLY A 46 -14.12 -3.75 18.97
CA GLY A 46 -15.36 -3.83 19.76
C GLY A 46 -15.62 -5.25 20.24
N LEU A 47 -15.49 -6.24 19.35
CA LEU A 47 -15.61 -7.65 19.72
C LEU A 47 -14.55 -8.06 20.77
N ALA A 48 -13.30 -7.60 20.65
CA ALA A 48 -12.27 -7.83 21.67
C ALA A 48 -12.54 -7.12 22.99
N ALA A 49 -13.25 -6.00 23.03
CA ALA A 49 -13.64 -5.37 24.29
C ALA A 49 -14.83 -6.10 24.94
N ASP A 50 -15.82 -6.45 24.13
CA ASP A 50 -17.16 -6.81 24.59
C ASP A 50 -17.43 -8.31 24.61
N LEU A 51 -16.60 -9.14 23.97
CA LEU A 51 -16.80 -10.59 23.98
C LEU A 51 -16.75 -11.10 25.42
N ARG A 52 -17.93 -11.43 25.94
CA ARG A 52 -18.16 -12.13 27.19
C ARG A 52 -18.93 -13.41 26.86
N GLY A 53 -18.46 -14.53 27.38
CA GLY A 53 -19.19 -15.78 27.26
C GLY A 53 -20.42 -15.76 28.16
N SER A 54 -21.38 -16.61 27.87
CA SER A 54 -22.53 -16.81 28.77
C SER A 54 -22.80 -18.29 28.98
N VAL A 55 -23.36 -18.63 30.16
CA VAL A 55 -23.87 -19.97 30.42
C VAL A 55 -25.11 -20.26 29.57
N ALA A 56 -25.94 -19.24 29.35
CA ALA A 56 -27.15 -19.34 28.53
C ALA A 56 -26.85 -19.72 27.07
N ALA A 57 -25.72 -19.26 26.50
CA ALA A 57 -25.27 -19.68 25.17
C ALA A 57 -24.89 -21.18 25.10
N GLY A 58 -24.65 -21.82 26.24
CA GLY A 58 -24.45 -23.26 26.34
C GLY A 58 -25.74 -24.07 26.45
N SER A 59 -26.87 -23.43 26.74
CA SER A 59 -28.16 -24.12 26.88
C SER A 59 -28.56 -24.80 25.57
N GLY A 60 -28.79 -26.11 25.61
CA GLY A 60 -29.17 -26.90 24.44
C GLY A 60 -28.00 -27.41 23.59
N LEU A 61 -26.75 -27.07 23.94
CA LEU A 61 -25.59 -27.69 23.32
C LEU A 61 -25.37 -29.11 23.89
N PRO A 62 -24.91 -30.08 23.08
CA PRO A 62 -24.54 -31.42 23.52
C PRO A 62 -23.18 -31.41 24.26
N LEU A 63 -23.04 -30.53 25.25
CA LEU A 63 -21.81 -30.28 25.99
C LEU A 63 -22.10 -30.05 27.47
N GLU A 64 -21.39 -30.80 28.32
CA GLU A 64 -21.37 -30.56 29.77
C GLU A 64 -20.35 -29.47 30.10
N LEU A 65 -20.84 -28.37 30.67
CA LEU A 65 -20.03 -27.24 31.12
C LEU A 65 -19.61 -27.42 32.57
N ALA A 66 -18.32 -27.23 32.86
CA ALA A 66 -17.83 -27.21 34.23
C ALA A 66 -18.32 -25.96 34.99
N PRO A 67 -18.33 -25.95 36.33
CA PRO A 67 -18.71 -24.75 37.09
C PRO A 67 -17.88 -23.52 36.69
N GLY A 68 -18.56 -22.44 36.32
CA GLY A 68 -17.93 -21.21 35.82
C GLY A 68 -17.39 -21.27 34.39
N GLU A 69 -17.62 -22.38 33.66
CA GLU A 69 -17.37 -22.44 32.22
C GLU A 69 -18.50 -21.73 31.47
N VAL A 70 -18.12 -20.82 30.58
CA VAL A 70 -19.06 -20.05 29.76
C VAL A 70 -18.76 -20.27 28.29
N VAL A 71 -19.81 -20.28 27.46
CA VAL A 71 -19.67 -20.42 26.01
C VAL A 71 -19.52 -19.04 25.38
N PHE A 72 -18.46 -18.85 24.60
CA PHE A 72 -18.29 -17.65 23.78
C PHE A 72 -19.15 -17.75 22.52
N ARG A 73 -19.00 -18.85 21.77
CA ARG A 73 -19.76 -19.09 20.53
C ARG A 73 -19.68 -20.56 20.11
N ALA A 74 -20.67 -20.98 19.34
CA ALA A 74 -20.72 -22.28 18.68
C ALA A 74 -20.82 -22.10 17.16
N TRP A 75 -20.13 -22.96 16.42
CA TRP A 75 -20.12 -23.02 14.96
C TRP A 75 -20.64 -24.38 14.49
N PRO A 76 -21.86 -24.44 13.94
CA PRO A 76 -22.34 -25.65 13.29
C PRO A 76 -21.56 -25.92 12.00
N ALA A 77 -21.62 -27.16 11.51
CA ALA A 77 -20.98 -27.59 10.28
C ALA A 77 -19.44 -27.46 10.26
N ALA A 78 -18.81 -27.54 11.43
CA ALA A 78 -17.38 -27.73 11.54
C ALA A 78 -17.01 -29.16 11.15
N GLN A 79 -15.82 -29.36 10.58
CA GLN A 79 -15.27 -30.68 10.33
C GLN A 79 -14.01 -30.88 11.16
N LEU A 80 -13.92 -32.00 11.87
CA LEU A 80 -12.69 -32.43 12.53
C LEU A 80 -11.70 -32.85 11.46
N VAL A 81 -10.48 -32.32 11.54
CA VAL A 81 -9.41 -32.70 10.63
C VAL A 81 -8.20 -33.26 11.37
N GLU A 82 -7.49 -34.15 10.69
CA GLU A 82 -6.22 -34.72 11.14
C GLU A 82 -5.15 -34.52 10.07
N VAL A 83 -3.91 -34.32 10.52
CA VAL A 83 -2.76 -34.10 9.64
C VAL A 83 -1.89 -35.34 9.61
N ARG A 84 -1.56 -35.83 8.41
CA ARG A 84 -0.75 -37.06 8.23
C ARG A 84 0.71 -36.89 8.64
N HIS A 85 1.29 -35.71 8.41
CA HIS A 85 2.67 -35.39 8.76
C HIS A 85 2.67 -34.26 9.78
N THR A 86 3.05 -34.59 11.01
CA THR A 86 3.12 -33.64 12.13
C THR A 86 4.34 -32.72 11.94
N ALA A 87 4.11 -31.52 11.43
CA ALA A 87 5.02 -30.40 11.71
C ALA A 87 4.75 -29.92 13.14
N VAL A 88 5.80 -29.53 13.86
CA VAL A 88 5.65 -28.81 15.13
C VAL A 88 4.96 -27.49 14.81
N LEU A 89 3.78 -27.27 15.39
CA LEU A 89 3.07 -26.02 15.21
C LEU A 89 3.81 -24.89 15.96
N PRO A 90 3.77 -23.65 15.45
CA PRO A 90 4.25 -22.51 16.21
C PRO A 90 3.47 -22.40 17.53
N ALA A 91 4.11 -21.83 18.55
CA ALA A 91 3.41 -21.44 19.76
C ALA A 91 2.21 -20.56 19.38
N PRO A 92 1.06 -20.68 20.07
CA PRO A 92 -0.11 -19.88 19.76
C PRO A 92 0.24 -18.40 19.81
N ASP A 93 0.22 -17.77 18.64
CA ASP A 93 0.45 -16.34 18.52
C ASP A 93 -0.87 -15.59 18.73
N LEU A 94 -0.78 -14.45 19.39
CA LEU A 94 -1.92 -13.57 19.66
C LEU A 94 -2.13 -12.54 18.55
N THR A 95 -1.36 -12.63 17.46
CA THR A 95 -1.45 -11.70 16.33
C THR A 95 -2.80 -11.77 15.64
N VAL A 96 -3.41 -10.59 15.48
CA VAL A 96 -4.60 -10.42 14.65
C VAL A 96 -4.17 -10.20 13.21
N GLU A 97 -4.53 -11.13 12.32
CA GLU A 97 -4.15 -10.98 10.91
C GLU A 97 -4.82 -9.75 10.27
N PRO A 98 -4.06 -8.89 9.58
CA PRO A 98 -4.55 -7.62 9.07
C PRO A 98 -5.44 -7.74 7.82
N HIS A 99 -5.48 -8.90 7.16
CA HIS A 99 -6.40 -9.14 6.05
C HIS A 99 -6.51 -10.64 5.76
N PRO A 100 -7.63 -11.32 6.09
CA PRO A 100 -7.81 -12.68 5.62
C PRO A 100 -7.95 -12.64 4.10
N ALA A 101 -6.95 -13.18 3.39
CA ALA A 101 -7.08 -13.41 1.96
C ALA A 101 -8.32 -14.28 1.69
N PRO A 102 -8.94 -14.19 0.49
CA PRO A 102 -10.04 -15.08 0.14
C PRO A 102 -9.65 -16.54 0.37
N LEU A 103 -10.37 -17.20 1.27
CA LEU A 103 -10.05 -18.57 1.65
C LEU A 103 -10.44 -19.53 0.54
N ARG A 104 -9.52 -20.43 0.20
CA ARG A 104 -9.77 -21.54 -0.71
C ARG A 104 -10.66 -22.55 0.00
N LEU A 105 -11.69 -23.01 -0.71
CA LEU A 105 -12.61 -24.04 -0.20
C LEU A 105 -11.92 -25.40 -0.01
N ARG A 106 -10.80 -25.65 -0.72
CA ARG A 106 -10.09 -26.92 -0.66
C ARG A 106 -9.13 -26.95 0.54
N PRO A 107 -9.17 -28.01 1.38
CA PRO A 107 -8.19 -28.20 2.44
C PRO A 107 -6.75 -28.31 1.90
N PRO A 108 -5.74 -27.90 2.69
CA PRO A 108 -4.34 -28.10 2.35
C PRO A 108 -3.98 -29.58 2.17
N ASP A 109 -2.93 -29.86 1.41
CA ASP A 109 -2.45 -31.22 1.22
C ASP A 109 -2.00 -31.84 2.56
N GLY A 110 -2.36 -33.10 2.78
CA GLY A 110 -2.05 -33.82 4.03
C GLY A 110 -3.05 -33.59 5.17
N VAL A 111 -4.01 -32.66 5.01
CA VAL A 111 -5.15 -32.47 5.92
C VAL A 111 -6.33 -33.30 5.43
N ARG A 112 -6.89 -34.14 6.31
CA ARG A 112 -8.07 -34.97 6.00
C ARG A 112 -9.17 -34.73 7.03
N ALA A 113 -10.38 -34.47 6.56
CA ALA A 113 -11.58 -34.47 7.38
C ALA A 113 -11.92 -35.90 7.83
N THR A 114 -12.14 -36.08 9.12
CA THR A 114 -12.42 -37.38 9.76
C THR A 114 -13.80 -37.45 10.37
N ASP A 115 -14.39 -36.30 10.75
CA ASP A 115 -15.74 -36.20 11.30
C ASP A 115 -16.36 -34.84 10.98
N ALA A 116 -17.68 -34.73 11.08
CA ALA A 116 -18.45 -33.50 10.90
C ALA A 116 -19.38 -33.27 12.10
N GLY A 117 -19.53 -32.00 12.49
CA GLY A 117 -20.26 -31.67 13.71
C GLY A 117 -20.22 -30.18 14.04
N MET A 118 -20.09 -29.89 15.32
CA MET A 118 -20.13 -28.54 15.88
C MET A 118 -18.84 -28.24 16.64
N ALA A 119 -18.27 -27.06 16.41
CA ALA A 119 -17.19 -26.53 17.22
C ALA A 119 -17.75 -25.52 18.24
N VAL A 120 -17.30 -25.59 19.49
CA VAL A 120 -17.72 -24.72 20.57
C VAL A 120 -16.49 -24.16 21.25
N ILE A 121 -16.41 -22.83 21.36
CA ILE A 121 -15.34 -22.14 22.07
C ILE A 121 -15.89 -21.69 23.42
N THR A 122 -15.24 -22.11 24.49
CA THR A 122 -15.54 -21.69 25.87
C THR A 122 -14.40 -20.84 26.42
N ASN A 123 -14.56 -20.31 27.63
CA ASN A 123 -13.46 -19.65 28.35
C ASN A 123 -12.34 -20.59 28.83
N ARG A 124 -12.46 -21.91 28.62
CA ARG A 124 -11.46 -22.90 29.09
C ARG A 124 -10.91 -23.81 28.00
N ARG A 125 -11.67 -24.01 26.92
CA ARG A 125 -11.32 -24.99 25.89
C ARG A 125 -12.04 -24.72 24.58
N LEU A 126 -11.44 -25.22 23.51
CA LEU A 126 -12.13 -25.52 22.26
C LEU A 126 -12.67 -26.94 22.34
N VAL A 127 -13.92 -27.14 21.96
CA VAL A 127 -14.57 -28.45 21.92
C VAL A 127 -15.14 -28.70 20.54
N PHE A 128 -14.98 -29.91 20.02
CA PHE A 128 -15.70 -30.40 18.86
C PHE A 128 -16.60 -31.56 19.25
N VAL A 129 -17.86 -31.50 18.81
CA VAL A 129 -18.85 -32.56 19.00
C VAL A 129 -19.32 -33.01 17.63
N GLY A 130 -19.00 -34.25 17.25
CA GLY A 130 -19.39 -34.84 15.98
C GLY A 130 -20.03 -36.22 16.15
N GLY A 131 -20.30 -36.89 15.04
CA GLY A 131 -20.95 -38.21 15.05
C GLY A 131 -20.05 -39.30 15.65
N SER A 132 -18.73 -39.15 15.55
CA SER A 132 -17.75 -40.10 16.10
C SER A 132 -17.44 -39.87 17.59
N GLY A 133 -17.92 -38.76 18.17
CA GLY A 133 -17.76 -38.43 19.57
C GLY A 133 -17.29 -36.99 19.80
N ARG A 134 -16.64 -36.77 20.95
CA ARG A 134 -16.17 -35.46 21.41
C ARG A 134 -14.65 -35.36 21.39
N ARG A 135 -14.14 -34.21 20.93
CA ARG A 135 -12.72 -33.82 20.99
C ARG A 135 -12.58 -32.52 21.77
N ASP A 136 -11.83 -32.58 22.88
CA ASP A 136 -11.58 -31.42 23.75
C ASP A 136 -10.13 -30.93 23.59
N TRP A 137 -9.91 -29.62 23.49
CA TRP A 137 -8.59 -28.97 23.53
C TRP A 137 -8.59 -27.89 24.61
N ALA A 138 -8.06 -28.22 25.79
CA ALA A 138 -7.90 -27.28 26.90
C ALA A 138 -6.78 -26.28 26.61
N TYR A 139 -7.02 -24.98 26.87
CA TYR A 139 -6.06 -23.92 26.55
C TYR A 139 -4.73 -24.08 27.30
N GLY A 140 -4.77 -24.41 28.59
CA GLY A 140 -3.56 -24.65 29.39
C GLY A 140 -2.73 -25.87 28.97
N ARG A 141 -3.17 -26.63 27.98
CA ARG A 141 -2.45 -27.79 27.43
C ARG A 141 -2.10 -27.63 25.96
N MET A 142 -2.48 -26.50 25.35
CA MET A 142 -2.22 -26.18 23.95
C MET A 142 -0.77 -25.72 23.80
N THR A 143 -0.01 -26.43 22.97
CA THR A 143 1.40 -26.11 22.68
C THR A 143 1.58 -25.45 21.33
N GLY A 144 0.59 -25.58 20.44
CA GLY A 144 0.62 -24.90 19.17
C GLY A 144 -0.77 -24.67 18.59
N LEU A 145 -0.91 -23.53 17.94
CA LEU A 145 -2.12 -23.09 17.25
C LEU A 145 -1.68 -22.45 15.94
N SER A 146 -2.26 -22.90 14.83
CA SER A 146 -1.95 -22.35 13.51
C SER A 146 -3.21 -22.21 12.69
N HIS A 147 -3.46 -21.01 12.21
CA HIS A 147 -4.50 -20.74 11.23
C HIS A 147 -3.88 -20.75 9.83
N ASP A 148 -4.45 -21.49 8.89
CA ASP A 148 -3.95 -21.49 7.52
C ASP A 148 -4.36 -20.18 6.80
N PRO A 149 -3.42 -19.40 6.24
CA PRO A 149 -3.76 -18.11 5.64
C PRO A 149 -4.59 -18.22 4.35
N ALA A 150 -4.61 -19.40 3.72
CA ALA A 150 -5.22 -19.63 2.41
C ALA A 150 -6.39 -20.62 2.43
N ALA A 151 -6.65 -21.34 3.52
CA ALA A 151 -7.74 -22.29 3.66
C ALA A 151 -8.43 -22.13 5.03
N PRO A 152 -9.73 -22.46 5.20
CA PRO A 152 -10.45 -22.29 6.47
C PRO A 152 -10.12 -23.38 7.50
N VAL A 153 -8.84 -23.74 7.61
CA VAL A 153 -8.31 -24.74 8.54
C VAL A 153 -7.65 -24.03 9.72
N THR A 154 -7.89 -24.56 10.92
CA THR A 154 -7.18 -24.22 12.15
C THR A 154 -6.64 -25.51 12.76
N LEU A 155 -5.33 -25.59 12.93
CA LEU A 155 -4.65 -26.73 13.53
C LEU A 155 -4.29 -26.44 14.98
N VAL A 156 -4.42 -27.45 15.83
CA VAL A 156 -4.23 -27.38 17.27
C VAL A 156 -3.39 -28.57 17.72
N GLN A 157 -2.29 -28.26 18.41
CA GLN A 157 -1.41 -29.22 19.05
C GLN A 157 -1.50 -29.10 20.57
N VAL A 158 -1.56 -30.23 21.27
CA VAL A 158 -1.62 -30.30 22.74
C VAL A 158 -0.59 -31.29 23.27
N LEU A 159 -0.10 -31.06 24.49
CA LEU A 159 1.04 -31.81 25.09
C LEU A 159 0.88 -33.33 25.03
N ASP A 160 -0.27 -33.87 25.45
CA ASP A 160 -0.40 -35.33 25.63
C ASP A 160 -0.96 -36.04 24.38
N ARG A 161 -0.97 -35.37 23.22
CA ARG A 161 -1.42 -36.01 21.96
C ARG A 161 -0.30 -36.05 20.94
N LYS A 162 -0.05 -37.26 20.41
CA LYS A 162 0.94 -37.49 19.34
C LYS A 162 0.53 -36.89 18.00
N GLN A 163 -0.77 -36.80 17.72
CA GLN A 163 -1.28 -36.30 16.44
C GLN A 163 -1.81 -34.87 16.60
N THR A 164 -1.45 -34.02 15.62
CA THR A 164 -2.05 -32.69 15.46
C THR A 164 -3.40 -32.85 14.80
N GLY A 165 -4.42 -32.36 15.50
CA GLY A 165 -5.79 -32.29 14.99
C GLY A 165 -6.17 -30.84 14.74
N GLY A 166 -7.36 -30.62 14.23
CA GLY A 166 -7.83 -29.27 13.99
C GLY A 166 -9.28 -29.24 13.53
N LEU A 167 -9.68 -28.08 13.05
CA LEU A 167 -11.00 -27.85 12.50
C LEU A 167 -10.89 -27.23 11.11
N LEU A 168 -11.72 -27.73 10.21
CA LEU A 168 -12.08 -27.08 8.96
C LEU A 168 -13.46 -26.46 9.13
N LEU A 169 -13.56 -25.15 8.94
CA LEU A 169 -14.79 -24.38 9.09
C LEU A 169 -15.38 -23.98 7.74
N PRO A 170 -16.68 -23.64 7.66
CA PRO A 170 -17.21 -22.92 6.51
C PRO A 170 -16.40 -21.63 6.27
N ALA A 171 -16.09 -21.32 5.00
CA ALA A 171 -15.20 -20.21 4.66
C ALA A 171 -15.70 -18.85 5.17
N THR A 172 -17.02 -18.67 5.25
CA THR A 172 -17.67 -17.45 5.77
C THR A 172 -17.50 -17.28 7.29
N GLU A 173 -17.31 -18.38 8.02
CA GLU A 173 -17.22 -18.40 9.48
C GLU A 173 -15.77 -18.43 9.98
N ALA A 174 -14.82 -18.77 9.11
CA ALA A 174 -13.44 -19.03 9.51
C ALA A 174 -12.74 -17.80 10.11
N ALA A 175 -12.98 -16.60 9.58
CA ALA A 175 -12.35 -15.38 10.11
C ALA A 175 -12.83 -15.10 11.55
N ASP A 176 -14.14 -15.16 11.79
CA ASP A 176 -14.75 -14.96 13.11
C ASP A 176 -14.31 -16.06 14.08
N PHE A 177 -14.29 -17.31 13.64
CA PHE A 177 -13.80 -18.43 14.44
C PHE A 177 -12.36 -18.23 14.89
N ARG A 178 -11.46 -17.85 13.96
CA ARG A 178 -10.04 -17.61 14.26
C ARG A 178 -9.88 -16.53 15.31
N PHE A 179 -10.52 -15.38 15.08
CA PHE A 179 -10.42 -14.26 15.99
C PHE A 179 -10.96 -14.59 17.39
N VAL A 180 -12.13 -15.24 17.47
CA VAL A 180 -12.71 -15.63 18.77
C VAL A 180 -11.86 -16.70 19.46
N LEU A 181 -11.24 -17.63 18.73
CA LEU A 181 -10.34 -18.62 19.32
C LEU A 181 -9.05 -17.99 19.85
N THR A 182 -8.43 -17.08 19.08
CA THR A 182 -7.26 -16.32 19.52
C THR A 182 -7.58 -15.51 20.77
N LEU A 183 -8.74 -14.84 20.80
CA LEU A 183 -9.17 -14.05 21.96
C LEU A 183 -9.48 -14.93 23.17
N ALA A 184 -10.15 -16.07 22.98
CA ALA A 184 -10.44 -17.02 24.06
C ALA A 184 -9.15 -17.62 24.65
N PHE A 185 -8.16 -17.90 23.81
CA PHE A 185 -6.84 -18.32 24.26
C PHE A 185 -6.12 -17.20 25.01
N ALA A 186 -6.12 -15.97 24.47
CA ALA A 186 -5.55 -14.78 25.11
C ALA A 186 -6.16 -14.52 26.49
N ASP A 187 -7.48 -14.61 26.62
CA ASP A 187 -8.20 -14.50 27.89
C ASP A 187 -7.72 -15.57 28.89
N ALA A 188 -7.56 -16.82 28.42
CA ALA A 188 -7.15 -17.93 29.27
C ALA A 188 -5.70 -17.82 29.80
N ILE A 189 -4.85 -17.05 29.13
CA ILE A 189 -3.48 -16.74 29.57
C ILE A 189 -3.34 -15.30 30.11
N GLU A 190 -4.47 -14.61 30.35
CA GLU A 190 -4.52 -13.24 30.89
C GLU A 190 -3.81 -12.18 30.02
N GLN A 191 -3.79 -12.38 28.69
CA GLN A 191 -3.15 -11.49 27.71
C GLN A 191 -4.14 -10.81 26.76
N ARG A 192 -5.39 -10.62 27.20
CA ARG A 192 -6.41 -9.88 26.42
C ARG A 192 -5.95 -8.47 26.04
N ASP A 193 -5.29 -7.79 26.97
CA ASP A 193 -4.81 -6.42 26.78
C ASP A 193 -3.75 -6.34 25.66
N THR A 194 -2.97 -7.40 25.45
CA THR A 194 -2.02 -7.49 24.33
C THR A 194 -2.75 -7.46 22.99
N VAL A 195 -3.85 -8.22 22.86
CA VAL A 195 -4.67 -8.24 21.63
C VAL A 195 -5.33 -6.88 21.41
N LEU A 196 -5.83 -6.25 22.48
CA LEU A 196 -6.40 -4.90 22.41
C LEU A 196 -5.35 -3.88 21.95
N ALA A 197 -4.15 -3.89 22.53
CA ALA A 197 -3.08 -2.98 22.15
C ALA A 197 -2.64 -3.18 20.68
N GLN A 198 -2.56 -4.44 20.22
CA GLN A 198 -2.28 -4.72 18.80
C GLN A 198 -3.37 -4.17 17.87
N LEU A 199 -4.65 -4.29 18.24
CA LEU A 199 -5.75 -3.73 17.46
C LEU A 199 -5.73 -2.19 17.45
N ASP A 200 -5.37 -1.56 18.56
CA ASP A 200 -5.19 -0.10 18.61
C ASP A 200 -4.07 0.37 17.67
N GLU A 201 -2.92 -0.32 17.69
CA GLU A 201 -1.80 0.00 16.81
C GLU A 201 -2.19 -0.16 15.33
N LEU A 202 -2.87 -1.27 14.98
CA LEU A 202 -3.36 -1.49 13.62
C LEU A 202 -4.37 -0.42 13.17
N ILE A 203 -5.21 0.09 14.08
CA ILE A 203 -6.11 1.21 13.78
C ILE A 203 -5.32 2.49 13.55
N ALA A 204 -4.33 2.78 14.41
CA ALA A 204 -3.50 3.97 14.29
C ALA A 204 -2.66 3.96 12.99
N GLU A 205 -2.10 2.81 12.61
CA GLU A 205 -1.42 2.62 11.33
C GLU A 205 -2.39 2.80 10.15
N HIS A 206 -3.60 2.24 10.23
CA HIS A 206 -4.61 2.36 9.18
C HIS A 206 -5.08 3.81 8.98
N ASP A 207 -5.24 4.57 10.07
CA ASP A 207 -5.61 5.98 10.04
C ASP A 207 -4.57 6.84 9.30
N GLN A 208 -3.29 6.49 9.37
CA GLN A 208 -2.22 7.17 8.62
C GLN A 208 -2.31 6.94 7.11
N THR A 209 -3.00 5.89 6.66
CA THR A 209 -3.17 5.56 5.24
C THR A 209 -4.42 6.18 4.61
N ARG A 210 -5.15 7.02 5.35
CA ARG A 210 -6.42 7.60 4.91
C ARG A 210 -6.28 8.35 3.57
N PRO A 211 -7.05 7.98 2.53
CA PRO A 211 -7.05 8.71 1.27
C PRO A 211 -7.48 10.17 1.46
N PHE A 212 -6.73 11.10 0.88
CA PHE A 212 -7.07 12.53 0.88
C PHE A 212 -7.82 12.88 -0.41
N ARG A 213 -8.67 13.91 -0.35
CA ARG A 213 -9.44 14.37 -1.51
C ARG A 213 -8.50 14.97 -2.57
N PRO A 214 -8.55 14.51 -3.84
CA PRO A 214 -7.67 15.02 -4.88
C PRO A 214 -7.96 16.49 -5.22
N ALA A 215 -6.91 17.24 -5.53
CA ALA A 215 -7.03 18.60 -6.02
C ALA A 215 -7.68 18.66 -7.41
N ILE A 216 -8.50 19.68 -7.65
CA ILE A 216 -9.17 19.93 -8.93
C ILE A 216 -8.13 20.35 -9.96
N ALA A 217 -7.96 19.53 -11.00
CA ALA A 217 -7.19 19.87 -12.19
C ALA A 217 -7.85 21.03 -12.93
N THR A 218 -7.05 22.01 -13.31
CA THR A 218 -7.51 23.20 -14.05
C THR A 218 -7.15 23.08 -15.54
N PRO A 219 -7.90 23.73 -16.45
CA PRO A 219 -7.57 23.72 -17.88
C PRO A 219 -6.16 24.23 -18.20
N ALA A 220 -5.59 25.09 -17.36
CA ALA A 220 -4.23 25.61 -17.50
C ALA A 220 -3.14 24.54 -17.34
N GLN A 221 -3.45 23.42 -16.67
CA GLN A 221 -2.53 22.31 -16.47
C GLN A 221 -2.49 21.33 -17.65
N ALA A 222 -3.36 21.51 -18.65
CA ALA A 222 -3.45 20.64 -19.82
C ALA A 222 -2.23 20.83 -20.75
N ARG A 223 -1.36 19.81 -20.82
CA ARG A 223 -0.17 19.79 -21.69
C ARG A 223 -0.54 19.43 -23.13
N LEU A 224 0.12 20.04 -24.11
CA LEU A 224 -0.16 19.84 -25.55
C LEU A 224 -0.12 18.36 -25.99
N THR A 225 0.67 17.52 -25.33
CA THR A 225 0.72 16.07 -25.56
C THR A 225 -0.59 15.34 -25.25
N ALA A 226 -1.47 15.94 -24.44
CA ALA A 226 -2.78 15.40 -24.13
C ALA A 226 -3.86 15.74 -25.17
N ARG A 227 -3.49 16.47 -26.24
CA ARG A 227 -4.37 16.79 -27.37
C ARG A 227 -4.56 15.59 -28.32
N VAL A 228 -3.68 14.59 -28.26
CA VAL A 228 -3.81 13.36 -29.07
C VAL A 228 -4.84 12.44 -28.41
N PRO A 229 -5.99 12.18 -29.04
CA PRO A 229 -6.96 11.22 -28.54
C PRO A 229 -6.37 9.81 -28.68
N GLY A 230 -6.17 9.12 -27.56
CA GLY A 230 -5.53 7.80 -27.53
C GLY A 230 -4.08 7.89 -27.08
N GLY A 231 -3.83 7.43 -25.86
CA GLY A 231 -2.49 7.44 -25.27
C GLY A 231 -1.46 6.80 -26.21
N ARG A 232 -0.33 7.49 -26.42
CA ARG A 232 0.96 6.97 -26.90
C ARG A 232 0.86 5.73 -27.79
N ARG A 233 0.34 5.82 -29.04
CA ARG A 233 0.58 4.76 -30.05
C ARG A 233 0.35 5.10 -31.53
N THR A 234 0.23 6.37 -31.91
CA THR A 234 0.26 6.74 -33.34
C THR A 234 1.23 7.90 -33.55
N VAL A 235 2.52 7.62 -33.41
CA VAL A 235 3.51 8.34 -34.22
C VAL A 235 3.31 7.82 -35.63
N ALA A 236 2.50 8.52 -36.42
CA ALA A 236 2.47 8.30 -37.86
C ALA A 236 3.83 8.74 -38.40
N VAL A 237 4.76 7.79 -38.48
CA VAL A 237 5.99 7.96 -39.25
C VAL A 237 5.58 7.93 -40.72
N ALA A 238 5.26 9.10 -41.26
CA ALA A 238 5.23 9.30 -42.70
C ALA A 238 6.67 9.28 -43.20
N VAL A 239 7.21 8.09 -43.45
CA VAL A 239 8.36 7.92 -44.33
C VAL A 239 7.82 7.36 -45.64
N ALA A 240 7.66 8.27 -46.60
CA ALA A 240 7.63 7.92 -48.00
C ALA A 240 9.04 7.46 -48.40
N LEU A 241 9.19 6.21 -48.84
CA LEU A 241 10.27 5.74 -49.74
C LEU A 241 9.96 4.31 -50.21
N THR A 242 9.36 4.24 -51.41
CA THR A 242 9.67 3.32 -52.54
C THR A 242 9.99 1.83 -52.30
N LEU A 243 9.01 0.99 -52.71
CA LEU A 243 9.07 -0.27 -53.48
C LEU A 243 10.40 -1.08 -53.62
N VAL A 244 10.36 -2.37 -53.19
CA VAL A 244 10.76 -3.63 -53.92
C VAL A 244 12.30 -3.87 -54.09
N VAL A 245 13.02 -4.91 -53.61
CA VAL A 245 12.95 -6.41 -53.55
C VAL A 245 14.00 -6.95 -52.52
N PRO A 246 13.87 -8.17 -51.94
CA PRO A 246 14.89 -8.81 -51.07
C PRO A 246 15.77 -9.88 -51.78
N ALA A 247 17.06 -10.03 -51.40
CA ALA A 247 17.82 -11.29 -51.53
C ALA A 247 19.22 -11.29 -50.83
N VAL A 248 19.34 -12.21 -49.85
CA VAL A 248 20.46 -13.07 -49.37
C VAL A 248 21.89 -12.92 -49.95
N LEU A 249 22.94 -12.94 -49.09
CA LEU A 249 24.07 -13.92 -49.03
C LEU A 249 25.34 -13.44 -48.25
N LEU A 250 25.79 -14.33 -47.35
CA LEU A 250 27.13 -14.73 -46.87
C LEU A 250 28.28 -13.76 -46.46
N GLU A 251 28.83 -14.06 -45.27
CA GLU A 251 30.23 -14.33 -44.90
C GLU A 251 31.37 -13.33 -45.22
N SER A 252 32.08 -12.88 -44.17
CA SER A 252 33.53 -13.17 -43.91
C SER A 252 34.13 -12.21 -42.87
N ASP A 253 35.01 -12.77 -42.04
CA ASP A 253 35.66 -12.22 -40.84
C ASP A 253 36.92 -11.34 -41.17
N PRO A 254 37.76 -10.88 -40.21
CA PRO A 254 38.18 -9.47 -39.99
C PRO A 254 39.59 -9.15 -40.54
N PRO A 255 40.13 -7.91 -40.34
CA PRO A 255 41.21 -7.78 -39.34
C PRO A 255 41.44 -6.39 -38.66
N VAL A 256 42.03 -6.44 -37.45
CA VAL A 256 43.18 -5.66 -36.92
C VAL A 256 43.06 -4.14 -36.59
N ARG A 257 43.40 -3.84 -35.32
CA ARG A 257 43.78 -2.55 -34.66
C ARG A 257 45.24 -2.16 -35.00
N PRO A 258 45.74 -0.89 -34.88
CA PRO A 258 45.87 -0.21 -33.58
C PRO A 258 45.96 1.34 -33.54
N GLY A 259 45.87 1.88 -32.32
CA GLY A 259 46.51 3.13 -31.84
C GLY A 259 45.85 4.44 -32.30
N SER A 260 45.81 5.52 -31.53
CA SER A 260 46.27 5.83 -30.18
C SER A 260 45.57 7.14 -29.78
N GLU A 261 45.43 7.38 -28.47
CA GLU A 261 45.62 8.70 -27.82
C GLU A 261 44.72 9.91 -28.22
N VAL A 262 44.14 10.71 -27.33
CA VAL A 262 44.58 11.23 -26.03
C VAL A 262 43.34 11.61 -25.21
N ALA A 263 43.37 11.29 -23.91
CA ALA A 263 42.67 12.03 -22.87
C ALA A 263 43.69 12.93 -22.16
N ALA A 264 43.36 14.21 -21.91
CA ALA A 264 43.86 14.95 -20.74
C ALA A 264 43.18 16.31 -20.63
N ALA A 265 42.79 16.62 -19.39
CA ALA A 265 42.20 17.86 -18.92
C ALA A 265 43.23 19.00 -18.84
N ALA A 266 42.74 20.25 -18.83
CA ALA A 266 43.25 21.32 -17.96
C ALA A 266 42.33 22.56 -17.98
N THR A 267 41.91 23.00 -16.80
CA THR A 267 41.48 24.38 -16.46
C THR A 267 42.75 25.24 -16.30
N PRO A 268 42.73 26.56 -16.59
CA PRO A 268 42.41 27.56 -15.55
C PRO A 268 41.64 28.81 -16.03
N ALA A 269 41.02 29.51 -15.07
CA ALA A 269 40.49 30.87 -15.17
C ALA A 269 41.62 31.93 -15.26
N PRO A 270 41.30 33.22 -15.52
CA PRO A 270 41.14 34.14 -14.39
C PRO A 270 40.08 35.26 -14.56
N ALA A 271 39.80 35.91 -13.43
CA ALA A 271 38.82 36.97 -13.17
C ALA A 271 39.27 38.41 -13.56
N LYS A 272 38.30 39.34 -13.61
CA LYS A 272 38.31 40.76 -13.16
C LYS A 272 36.92 41.37 -13.45
N SER A 273 36.10 41.74 -12.47
CA SER A 273 36.14 42.93 -11.59
C SER A 273 35.71 44.24 -12.28
N SER A 274 34.51 44.73 -11.94
CA SER A 274 34.17 46.16 -11.98
C SER A 274 33.26 46.50 -10.80
N ALA A 275 33.70 47.50 -10.04
CA ALA A 275 33.22 47.96 -8.75
C ALA A 275 31.96 48.88 -8.84
N PRO A 276 31.37 49.27 -7.69
CA PRO A 276 30.00 49.79 -7.57
C PRO A 276 29.93 51.32 -7.55
N LYS A 277 28.73 51.88 -7.78
CA LYS A 277 28.44 53.31 -7.54
C LYS A 277 27.25 53.44 -6.59
N ALA A 278 27.52 54.02 -5.42
CA ALA A 278 26.55 54.33 -4.37
C ALA A 278 26.27 55.84 -4.31
N GLY A 279 25.09 56.18 -3.80
CA GLY A 279 24.73 57.49 -3.24
C GLY A 279 23.31 57.93 -3.62
N PRO A 280 22.64 58.79 -2.83
CA PRO A 280 22.57 58.84 -1.37
C PRO A 280 21.12 58.98 -0.82
N ALA A 281 21.01 58.82 0.51
CA ALA A 281 19.86 59.10 1.39
C ALA A 281 19.41 60.59 1.33
N THR A 282 18.24 61.10 1.78
CA THR A 282 17.16 60.67 2.68
C THR A 282 16.04 61.73 2.59
N LYS A 283 14.77 61.40 2.87
CA LYS A 283 13.81 62.30 3.56
C LYS A 283 12.64 61.46 4.15
N PRO A 284 12.23 61.66 5.41
CA PRO A 284 11.22 60.82 6.08
C PRO A 284 9.83 61.49 6.21
N ARG A 285 8.76 60.75 5.91
CA ARG A 285 7.35 60.87 6.43
C ARG A 285 6.42 59.92 5.65
N PRO A 286 5.22 59.54 6.13
CA PRO A 286 4.70 59.29 7.49
C PRO A 286 4.34 57.80 7.69
N LYS A 287 4.02 57.43 8.94
CA LYS A 287 3.77 56.07 9.45
C LYS A 287 2.49 55.42 8.88
N PRO A 288 2.54 54.26 8.19
CA PRO A 288 1.36 53.45 7.88
C PRO A 288 1.04 52.46 9.01
N ALA A 289 -0.25 52.19 9.18
CA ALA A 289 -0.86 51.22 10.11
C ALA A 289 -0.27 49.80 9.98
N PRO A 290 -0.42 48.92 11.01
CA PRO A 290 0.27 47.63 11.06
C PRO A 290 -0.11 46.75 9.86
N SER A 291 0.87 46.55 8.98
CA SER A 291 0.80 45.60 7.87
C SER A 291 0.80 44.19 8.45
N ARG A 292 -0.18 43.38 8.06
CA ARG A 292 -0.18 41.93 8.30
C ARG A 292 1.17 41.37 7.84
N SER A 293 1.85 40.63 8.71
CA SER A 293 3.06 39.89 8.38
C SER A 293 2.82 39.09 7.10
N ALA A 294 3.45 39.51 6.00
CA ALA A 294 3.60 38.66 4.85
C ALA A 294 4.58 37.56 5.24
N GLU A 295 4.14 36.31 5.17
CA GLU A 295 5.04 35.16 5.17
C GLU A 295 6.14 35.40 4.12
N PRO A 296 7.40 35.01 4.39
CA PRO A 296 8.47 35.11 3.41
C PRO A 296 8.05 34.41 2.12
N ALA A 297 8.14 35.10 0.98
CA ALA A 297 7.90 34.49 -0.32
C ALA A 297 8.88 33.32 -0.50
N GLU A 298 8.36 32.10 -0.36
CA GLU A 298 9.15 30.88 -0.42
C GLU A 298 9.87 30.81 -1.78
N ARG A 299 11.21 30.71 -1.77
CA ARG A 299 11.99 30.58 -3.01
C ARG A 299 11.71 29.22 -3.62
N ARG A 300 10.85 29.17 -4.64
CA ARG A 300 10.50 27.89 -5.30
C ARG A 300 11.23 27.63 -6.62
N CYS A 301 12.02 28.58 -7.13
CA CYS A 301 12.79 28.47 -8.39
C CYS A 301 12.00 27.86 -9.58
N GLY A 302 10.73 28.23 -9.71
CA GLY A 302 9.83 27.74 -10.76
C GLY A 302 9.17 26.39 -10.47
N ALA A 303 9.32 25.83 -9.26
CA ALA A 303 8.51 24.72 -8.79
C ALA A 303 7.06 25.18 -8.53
N PRO A 304 6.05 24.35 -8.85
CA PRO A 304 4.67 24.61 -8.48
C PRO A 304 4.52 24.82 -6.98
N ALA A 305 3.51 25.61 -6.60
CA ALA A 305 3.16 25.76 -5.21
C ALA A 305 2.76 24.41 -4.60
N ASN A 306 3.45 24.02 -3.53
CA ASN A 306 3.23 22.75 -2.86
C ASN A 306 3.43 22.90 -1.35
N PRO A 307 2.69 22.15 -0.53
CA PRO A 307 2.73 22.26 0.93
C PRO A 307 3.96 21.61 1.56
N MET A 308 4.79 20.94 0.77
CA MET A 308 5.98 20.22 1.24
C MET A 308 7.25 21.09 1.22
N GLY A 309 7.15 22.33 0.74
CA GLY A 309 8.30 23.23 0.59
C GLY A 309 9.24 22.84 -0.55
N TYR A 310 8.85 21.92 -1.43
CA TYR A 310 9.75 21.40 -2.46
C TYR A 310 10.06 22.44 -3.54
N ASP A 311 11.33 22.55 -3.90
CA ASP A 311 11.82 23.55 -4.85
C ASP A 311 12.82 22.98 -5.88
N TYR A 312 13.29 23.87 -6.76
CA TYR A 312 14.38 23.61 -7.71
C TYR A 312 15.62 24.45 -7.44
N CYS A 313 15.71 25.10 -6.28
CA CYS A 313 16.75 26.06 -5.94
C CYS A 313 18.06 25.40 -5.50
N GLY A 314 18.02 24.11 -5.19
CA GLY A 314 19.16 23.38 -4.62
C GLY A 314 19.02 23.29 -3.10
N GLY A 315 19.47 22.18 -2.53
CA GLY A 315 19.26 21.85 -1.13
C GLY A 315 19.47 20.37 -0.87
N GLU A 316 18.75 19.82 0.10
CA GLU A 316 18.81 18.38 0.38
C GLU A 316 18.01 17.57 -0.65
N ARG A 317 18.59 16.45 -1.07
CA ARG A 317 17.94 15.54 -2.02
C ARG A 317 16.88 14.71 -1.32
N ILE A 318 15.64 14.83 -1.75
CA ILE A 318 14.50 14.11 -1.20
C ILE A 318 14.57 12.63 -1.59
N ARG A 319 14.97 11.75 -0.66
CA ARG A 319 14.99 10.29 -0.86
C ARG A 319 13.75 9.58 -0.33
N ARG A 320 13.09 10.19 0.66
CA ARG A 320 11.79 9.77 1.19
C ARG A 320 10.83 10.94 0.99
N PRO A 321 10.20 11.06 -0.18
CA PRO A 321 9.22 12.10 -0.39
C PRO A 321 8.01 11.87 0.52
N ASP A 322 7.35 12.96 0.87
CA ASP A 322 6.03 12.92 1.49
C ASP A 322 5.10 12.07 0.58
N HIS A 323 4.27 11.23 1.20
CA HIS A 323 3.34 10.36 0.48
C HIS A 323 2.33 11.14 -0.39
N ARG A 324 2.24 12.47 -0.19
CA ARG A 324 1.39 13.40 -0.94
C ARG A 324 2.06 14.03 -2.16
N VAL A 325 3.31 13.69 -2.45
CA VAL A 325 4.06 14.31 -3.56
C VAL A 325 3.33 14.18 -4.90
N CYS A 326 2.68 13.05 -5.16
CA CYS A 326 1.97 12.80 -6.42
C CYS A 326 0.60 13.51 -6.53
N ASP A 327 0.21 14.22 -5.47
CA ASP A 327 -1.05 14.97 -5.43
C ASP A 327 -0.84 16.37 -5.99
N HIS A 328 0.40 16.86 -5.85
CA HIS A 328 0.84 18.18 -6.28
C HIS A 328 1.71 18.12 -7.55
N PHE A 329 2.36 16.98 -7.80
CA PHE A 329 3.22 16.76 -8.95
C PHE A 329 2.72 15.58 -9.79
N ASP A 330 2.88 15.66 -11.12
CA ASP A 330 2.54 14.57 -12.02
C ASP A 330 3.57 13.44 -11.91
N CYS A 331 3.36 12.48 -11.02
CA CYS A 331 4.26 11.34 -10.86
C CYS A 331 4.18 10.34 -12.02
N VAL A 332 5.31 9.66 -12.29
CA VAL A 332 5.34 8.48 -13.18
C VAL A 332 4.55 7.32 -12.56
N GLN A 333 4.05 6.38 -13.38
CA GLN A 333 3.20 5.27 -12.89
C GLN A 333 3.87 4.42 -11.80
N GLU A 334 5.17 4.18 -11.90
CA GLU A 334 5.95 3.36 -10.95
C GLU A 334 6.68 4.19 -9.89
N PHE A 335 6.17 5.39 -9.58
CA PHE A 335 6.85 6.35 -8.73
C PHE A 335 7.28 5.77 -7.37
N TYR A 336 6.35 5.13 -6.66
CA TYR A 336 6.61 4.58 -5.31
C TYR A 336 7.47 3.31 -5.31
N SER A 337 7.64 2.66 -6.47
CA SER A 337 8.59 1.56 -6.67
C SER A 337 10.00 2.05 -6.98
N GLY A 338 10.15 3.36 -7.24
CA GLY A 338 11.42 4.02 -7.54
C GLY A 338 12.38 4.00 -6.34
N ARG A 339 13.67 3.98 -6.64
CA ARG A 339 14.74 4.13 -5.64
C ARG A 339 15.69 5.22 -6.09
N GLY A 340 16.09 6.10 -5.18
CA GLY A 340 16.98 7.22 -5.48
C GLY A 340 16.53 8.47 -4.76
N TYR A 341 16.54 9.59 -5.48
CA TYR A 341 15.98 10.86 -5.01
C TYR A 341 15.03 11.46 -6.04
N LEU A 342 14.23 12.43 -5.60
CA LEU A 342 13.19 13.07 -6.38
C LEU A 342 13.77 13.89 -7.54
N VAL A 343 13.32 13.62 -8.76
CA VAL A 343 13.74 14.33 -9.98
C VAL A 343 12.54 14.69 -10.84
N LEU A 344 12.64 15.81 -11.55
CA LEU A 344 11.74 16.18 -12.63
C LEU A 344 12.31 15.64 -13.94
N CYS A 345 11.54 14.80 -14.64
CA CYS A 345 11.85 14.31 -15.97
C CYS A 345 11.60 15.39 -17.04
N LYS A 346 12.18 15.22 -18.24
CA LYS A 346 12.03 16.21 -19.33
C LYS A 346 10.61 16.38 -19.81
N ASP A 347 9.84 15.29 -19.82
CA ASP A 347 8.41 15.33 -20.14
C ASP A 347 7.55 16.05 -19.06
N GLY A 348 8.17 16.44 -17.94
CA GLY A 348 7.60 17.18 -16.82
C GLY A 348 6.93 16.30 -15.76
N SER A 349 7.10 14.98 -15.83
CA SER A 349 6.70 14.07 -14.75
C SER A 349 7.75 14.01 -13.63
N VAL A 350 7.34 13.62 -12.43
CA VAL A 350 8.22 13.45 -11.27
C VAL A 350 8.49 11.96 -11.02
N SER A 351 9.76 11.63 -10.77
CA SER A 351 10.23 10.26 -10.55
C SER A 351 11.15 10.17 -9.33
N LEU A 352 11.07 9.06 -8.59
CA LEU A 352 11.97 8.73 -7.48
C LEU A 352 13.16 7.87 -7.97
N THR A 353 13.73 8.20 -9.13
CA THR A 353 14.83 7.43 -9.74
C THR A 353 16.14 8.22 -9.87
N GLY A 354 16.22 9.40 -9.26
CA GLY A 354 17.41 10.26 -9.28
C GLY A 354 18.67 9.54 -8.80
N GLY A 355 19.79 9.77 -9.48
CA GLY A 355 21.09 9.16 -9.18
C GLY A 355 21.31 7.76 -9.80
N ARG A 356 20.33 7.23 -10.55
CA ARG A 356 20.47 5.97 -11.31
C ARG A 356 20.91 6.24 -12.75
N ARG A 357 21.65 5.30 -13.35
CA ARG A 357 22.08 5.37 -14.76
C ARG A 357 20.91 5.52 -15.74
N ASN A 358 19.74 4.96 -15.41
CA ASN A 358 18.52 4.97 -16.23
C ASN A 358 17.40 5.84 -15.62
N ALA A 359 17.76 6.93 -14.92
CA ALA A 359 16.76 7.83 -14.35
C ALA A 359 15.88 8.44 -15.46
N CYS A 360 14.56 8.42 -15.27
CA CYS A 360 13.58 8.87 -16.27
C CYS A 360 13.70 8.17 -17.65
N ALA A 361 14.09 6.88 -17.71
CA ALA A 361 14.31 6.15 -18.97
C ALA A 361 13.10 6.06 -19.92
N GLY A 362 11.86 6.22 -19.42
CA GLY A 362 10.63 6.31 -20.24
C GLY A 362 10.08 7.73 -20.44
N HIS A 363 10.85 8.73 -19.98
CA HIS A 363 10.40 10.11 -19.77
C HIS A 363 11.46 11.14 -20.24
N GLU A 364 12.20 10.78 -21.30
CA GLU A 364 13.18 11.64 -21.99
C GLU A 364 14.39 12.08 -21.13
N GLY A 365 14.65 11.34 -20.04
CA GLY A 365 15.77 11.59 -19.14
C GLY A 365 15.49 12.69 -18.11
N VAL A 366 16.47 12.89 -17.23
CA VAL A 366 16.36 13.84 -16.12
C VAL A 366 16.49 15.26 -16.63
N ARG A 367 15.55 16.14 -16.24
CA ARG A 367 15.62 17.57 -16.49
C ARG A 367 16.31 18.31 -15.37
N ARG A 368 15.94 18.04 -14.12
CA ARG A 368 16.51 18.64 -12.90
C ARG A 368 16.16 17.83 -11.65
N THR A 369 16.89 18.09 -10.57
CA THR A 369 16.61 17.52 -9.24
C THR A 369 15.63 18.40 -8.48
N ILE A 370 14.82 17.79 -7.61
CA ILE A 370 13.90 18.47 -6.70
C ILE A 370 14.47 18.40 -5.28
N PHE A 371 14.41 19.51 -4.55
CA PHE A 371 15.04 19.68 -3.25
C PHE A 371 14.02 20.14 -2.19
N THR A 372 14.39 20.00 -0.93
CA THR A 372 13.76 20.70 0.21
C THR A 372 14.54 21.95 0.59
#